data_AF-Q5GEM1-F1
#
_entry.id   AF-Q5GEM1-F1
#
_cell.length_a   1.000
_cell.length_b   1.000
_cell.length_c   1.000
_cell.angle_alpha   90.00
_cell.angle_beta   90.00
_cell.angle_gamma   90.00
#
_symmetry.space_group_name_H-M   'P 1'
#
loop_
_entity.id
_entity.type
_entity.pdbx_description
1 polymer ?
#
loop_
_entity_poly.entity_id
_entity_poly.type
_entity_poly.pdbx_seq_one_letter_code
_entity_poly.pdbx_strand_id
1 'polypeptide(L)'
;DGKDIMFEGAQGSLLDIDHGTYPYVTSSNTTAGGIATGSGFGPMYLDYILGITKAYTTRVGSGPFPTELFDDVGAFLAKRGHEFGATTGRARRCGWFDAVILRRAIEINSISGLCLTKLDVLD
;
A
#
# COMPACT_ATOMS: atom_id res chain seq x y z
N ASP A 1 -23.17 -17.76 13.07
CA ASP A 1 -22.85 -17.19 14.40
C ASP A 1 -22.84 -15.67 14.47
N GLY A 2 -22.96 -14.92 13.36
CA GLY A 2 -22.99 -13.44 13.41
C GLY A 2 -21.72 -12.81 13.98
N LYS A 3 -20.58 -13.49 13.82
CA LYS A 3 -19.27 -13.01 14.28
C LYS A 3 -18.66 -12.11 13.22
N ASP A 4 -17.92 -11.11 13.69
CA ASP A 4 -17.12 -10.26 12.82
C ASP A 4 -15.93 -11.04 12.25
N ILE A 5 -15.60 -10.74 10.99
CA ILE A 5 -14.48 -11.34 10.27
C ILE A 5 -13.56 -10.21 9.81
N MET A 6 -12.26 -10.37 10.01
CA MET A 6 -11.24 -9.47 9.49
C MET A 6 -10.45 -10.17 8.38
N PHE A 7 -10.35 -9.51 7.23
CA PHE A 7 -9.47 -9.94 6.14
C PHE A 7 -8.21 -9.07 6.13
N GLU A 8 -7.05 -9.71 6.27
CA GLU A 8 -5.77 -9.01 6.21
C GLU A 8 -5.18 -9.12 4.81
N GLY A 9 -5.07 -7.98 4.12
CA GLY A 9 -4.40 -7.89 2.82
C GLY A 9 -2.88 -7.80 2.99
N ALA A 10 -2.14 -8.56 2.19
CA ALA A 10 -0.70 -8.41 2.07
C ALA A 10 -0.34 -7.46 0.91
N GLN A 11 0.85 -6.86 0.98
CA GLN A 11 1.39 -5.94 -0.03
C GLN A 11 0.60 -4.63 -0.11
N GLY A 12 0.40 -4.06 -1.30
CA GLY A 12 -0.35 -2.81 -1.47
C GLY A 12 -0.85 -2.66 -2.90
N SER A 13 -1.94 -1.89 -3.11
CA SER A 13 -2.72 -1.91 -4.34
C SER A 13 -1.93 -1.59 -5.62
N LEU A 14 -0.84 -0.83 -5.54
CA LEU A 14 0.02 -0.56 -6.71
C LEU A 14 0.97 -1.72 -7.08
N LEU A 15 0.96 -2.80 -6.31
CA LEU A 15 1.62 -4.06 -6.62
C LEU A 15 0.63 -5.12 -7.13
N ASP A 16 -0.66 -4.79 -7.28
CA ASP A 16 -1.65 -5.67 -7.90
C ASP A 16 -1.23 -6.06 -9.32
N ILE A 17 -1.45 -7.32 -9.71
CA ILE A 17 -1.04 -7.83 -11.02
C ILE A 17 -1.72 -7.10 -12.20
N ASP A 18 -2.98 -6.69 -12.04
CA ASP A 18 -3.77 -6.05 -13.09
C ASP A 18 -3.81 -4.53 -12.97
N HIS A 19 -3.81 -4.03 -11.72
CA HIS A 19 -4.04 -2.62 -11.42
C HIS A 19 -2.81 -1.88 -10.90
N GLY A 20 -1.71 -2.60 -10.68
CA GLY A 20 -0.45 -2.03 -10.25
C GLY A 20 0.40 -1.48 -11.39
N THR A 21 1.63 -1.11 -11.05
CA THR A 21 2.60 -0.55 -12.01
C THR A 21 3.28 -1.65 -12.83
N TYR A 22 2.51 -2.40 -13.63
CA TYR A 22 3.03 -3.49 -14.46
C TYR A 22 4.22 -3.04 -15.34
N PRO A 23 5.30 -3.84 -15.48
CA PRO A 23 5.51 -5.20 -14.96
C PRO A 23 6.06 -5.27 -13.53
N TYR A 24 6.17 -4.14 -12.84
CA TYR A 24 6.77 -4.05 -11.51
C TYR A 24 5.74 -4.27 -10.39
N VAL A 25 5.12 -5.45 -10.43
CA VAL A 25 3.99 -5.87 -9.60
C VAL A 25 4.27 -7.24 -8.98
N THR A 26 3.37 -7.70 -8.12
CA THR A 26 3.36 -9.10 -7.69
C THR A 26 2.57 -9.97 -8.66
N SER A 27 2.52 -11.27 -8.41
CA SER A 27 1.85 -12.25 -9.26
C SER A 27 0.40 -12.53 -8.86
N SER A 28 -0.19 -11.70 -7.99
CA SER A 28 -1.56 -11.87 -7.48
C SER A 28 -2.28 -10.54 -7.37
N ASN A 29 -3.60 -10.60 -7.21
CA ASN A 29 -4.37 -9.43 -6.85
C ASN A 29 -4.12 -9.05 -5.38
N THR A 30 -3.91 -7.76 -5.14
CA THR A 30 -3.67 -7.16 -3.80
C THR A 30 -4.75 -6.16 -3.43
N THR A 31 -5.78 -6.06 -4.28
CA THR A 31 -6.96 -5.23 -4.08
C THR A 31 -8.02 -5.99 -3.27
N ALA A 32 -8.99 -5.24 -2.73
CA ALA A 32 -10.11 -5.80 -1.97
C ALA A 32 -10.92 -6.84 -2.77
N GLY A 33 -10.93 -6.75 -4.10
CA GLY A 33 -11.55 -7.74 -4.97
C GLY A 33 -10.97 -9.16 -4.81
N GLY A 34 -9.69 -9.27 -4.43
CA GLY A 34 -9.04 -10.55 -4.16
C GLY A 34 -9.58 -11.28 -2.92
N ILE A 35 -10.30 -10.61 -2.03
CA ILE A 35 -10.89 -11.24 -0.84
C ILE A 35 -11.92 -12.28 -1.25
N ALA A 36 -12.82 -11.94 -2.17
CA ALA A 36 -13.91 -12.84 -2.56
C ALA A 36 -13.38 -14.12 -3.22
N THR A 37 -12.46 -13.97 -4.17
CA THR A 37 -11.84 -15.11 -4.87
C THR A 37 -10.89 -15.90 -3.98
N GLY A 38 -10.16 -15.24 -3.08
CA GLY A 38 -9.16 -15.87 -2.21
C GLY A 38 -9.73 -16.59 -0.98
N SER A 39 -10.88 -16.15 -0.46
CA SER A 39 -11.52 -16.73 0.73
C SER A 39 -12.82 -17.50 0.45
N GLY A 40 -13.42 -17.29 -0.73
CA GLY A 40 -14.77 -17.77 -1.03
C GLY A 40 -15.87 -16.95 -0.35
N PHE A 41 -15.54 -15.85 0.32
CA PHE A 41 -16.52 -14.97 0.95
C PHE A 41 -17.28 -14.16 -0.11
N GLY A 42 -18.59 -14.02 0.06
CA GLY A 42 -19.42 -13.31 -0.91
C GLY A 42 -19.03 -11.83 -1.01
N PRO A 43 -18.82 -11.27 -2.22
CA PRO A 43 -18.37 -9.89 -2.39
C PRO A 43 -19.38 -8.86 -1.86
N MET A 44 -20.67 -9.21 -1.78
CA MET A 44 -21.70 -8.34 -1.21
C MET A 44 -21.65 -8.23 0.32
N TYR A 45 -20.81 -9.02 0.98
CA TYR A 45 -20.65 -9.02 2.44
C TYR A 45 -19.40 -8.26 2.90
N LEU A 46 -18.73 -7.54 1.98
CA LEU A 46 -17.61 -6.69 2.34
C LEU A 46 -18.15 -5.36 2.89
N ASP A 47 -18.38 -5.32 4.20
CA ASP A 47 -19.09 -4.22 4.87
C ASP A 47 -18.25 -2.94 5.02
N TYR A 48 -16.94 -3.08 5.24
CA TYR A 48 -16.03 -1.97 5.44
C TYR A 48 -14.63 -2.29 4.92
N ILE A 49 -14.06 -1.36 4.15
CA ILE A 49 -12.71 -1.50 3.59
C ILE A 49 -11.83 -0.39 4.14
N LEU A 50 -10.92 -0.75 5.05
CA LEU A 50 -9.94 0.18 5.64
C LEU A 50 -8.69 0.25 4.75
N GLY A 51 -8.43 1.42 4.17
CA GLY A 51 -7.20 1.69 3.44
C GLY A 51 -6.06 2.08 4.38
N ILE A 52 -4.95 1.35 4.33
CA ILE A 52 -3.74 1.74 5.08
C ILE A 52 -2.83 2.55 4.17
N THR A 53 -2.53 3.78 4.56
CA THR A 53 -1.61 4.64 3.83
C THR A 53 -0.58 5.26 4.76
N LYS A 54 0.64 5.45 4.28
CA LYS A 54 1.69 6.15 5.03
C LYS A 54 1.61 7.64 4.75
N ALA A 55 2.13 8.45 5.67
CA ALA A 55 2.28 9.90 5.48
C ALA A 55 3.27 10.29 4.37
N TYR A 56 4.02 9.33 3.83
CA TYR A 56 4.95 9.46 2.71
C TYR A 56 4.99 8.14 1.93
N THR A 57 5.50 8.15 0.70
CA THR A 57 5.48 6.97 -0.16
C THR A 57 6.79 6.20 -0.07
N THR A 58 6.72 4.87 -0.13
CA THR A 58 7.91 4.00 -0.17
C THR A 58 7.75 2.89 -1.18
N ARG A 59 8.84 2.50 -1.84
CA ARG A 59 8.87 1.38 -2.78
C ARG A 59 10.10 0.50 -2.55
N VAL A 60 9.92 -0.82 -2.55
CA VAL A 60 11.04 -1.78 -2.63
C VAL A 60 11.24 -2.17 -4.09
N GLY A 61 12.50 -2.18 -4.56
CA GLY A 61 12.83 -2.60 -5.91
C GLY A 61 12.60 -1.55 -6.99
N SER A 62 12.65 -1.98 -8.25
CA SER A 62 12.51 -1.15 -9.43
C SER A 62 11.05 -0.78 -9.72
N GLY A 63 10.85 0.09 -10.71
CA GLY A 63 9.55 0.54 -11.19
C GLY A 63 9.31 2.03 -10.99
N PRO A 64 8.25 2.59 -11.59
CA PRO A 64 7.98 4.01 -11.55
C PRO A 64 7.69 4.47 -10.12
N PHE A 65 8.19 5.65 -9.79
CA PHE A 65 7.96 6.31 -8.52
C PHE A 65 8.00 7.84 -8.71
N PRO A 66 6.85 8.45 -9.07
CA PRO A 66 6.80 9.86 -9.47
C PRO A 66 7.30 10.84 -8.41
N THR A 67 7.07 10.54 -7.13
CA THR A 67 7.43 11.40 -5.99
C THR A 67 8.72 10.99 -5.31
N GLU A 68 9.54 10.14 -5.94
CA GLU A 68 10.81 9.69 -5.36
C GLU A 68 11.76 10.86 -5.07
N LEU A 69 12.41 10.78 -3.91
CA LEU A 69 13.37 11.77 -3.44
C LEU A 69 14.79 11.21 -3.51
N PHE A 70 15.65 11.93 -4.23
CA PHE A 70 17.07 11.60 -4.41
C PHE A 70 18.00 12.53 -3.61
N ASP A 71 17.43 13.30 -2.68
CA ASP A 71 18.10 14.29 -1.86
C ASP A 71 18.12 13.89 -0.38
N ASP A 72 18.60 14.80 0.47
CA ASP A 72 18.71 14.60 1.91
C ASP A 72 17.36 14.36 2.59
N VAL A 73 16.25 14.84 2.00
CA VAL A 73 14.91 14.58 2.53
C VAL A 73 14.53 13.13 2.32
N GLY A 74 14.81 12.55 1.15
CA GLY A 74 14.63 11.12 0.90
C GLY A 74 15.42 10.25 1.89
N ALA A 75 16.68 10.63 2.15
CA ALA A 75 17.54 9.95 3.13
C ALA A 75 17.01 10.09 4.57
N PHE A 76 16.50 11.27 4.93
CA PHE A 76 15.88 11.53 6.23
C PHE A 76 14.65 10.64 6.46
N LEU A 77 13.72 10.61 5.50
CA LEU A 77 12.52 9.76 5.57
C LEU A 77 12.89 8.28 5.72
N ALA A 78 13.88 7.81 4.95
CA ALA A 78 14.33 6.43 5.00
C ALA A 78 14.89 6.06 6.38
N LYS A 79 15.71 6.95 6.97
CA LYS A 79 16.32 6.76 8.27
C LYS A 79 15.29 6.84 9.40
N ARG A 80 14.54 7.93 9.50
CA ARG A 80 13.57 8.16 10.59
C ARG A 80 12.41 7.17 10.53
N GLY A 81 12.00 6.79 9.33
CA GLY A 81 10.97 5.79 9.09
C GLY A 81 11.40 4.33 9.27
N HIS A 82 12.69 4.06 9.53
CA HIS A 82 13.26 2.70 9.53
C HIS A 82 12.89 1.93 8.25
N GLU A 83 13.03 2.55 7.08
CA GLU A 83 12.56 2.01 5.80
C GLU A 83 13.58 1.05 5.16
N PHE A 84 13.90 0.00 5.91
CA PHE A 84 14.71 -1.13 5.49
C PHE A 84 13.88 -2.41 5.55
N GLY A 85 14.08 -3.31 4.59
CA GLY A 85 13.35 -4.57 4.53
C GLY A 85 13.61 -5.42 5.77
N ALA A 86 12.54 -5.83 6.48
CA ALA A 86 12.64 -6.58 7.73
C ALA A 86 13.41 -7.90 7.63
N THR A 87 13.42 -8.53 6.45
CA THR A 87 14.12 -9.81 6.21
C THR A 87 15.37 -9.65 5.34
N THR A 88 15.29 -8.83 4.30
CA THR A 88 16.35 -8.73 3.27
C THR A 88 17.34 -7.60 3.52
N GLY A 89 17.06 -6.69 4.46
CA GLY A 89 17.84 -5.48 4.68
C GLY A 89 17.82 -4.49 3.51
N ARG A 90 17.04 -4.76 2.44
CA ARG A 90 17.00 -3.89 1.26
C ARG A 90 16.41 -2.53 1.63
N ALA A 91 17.15 -1.47 1.34
CA ALA A 91 16.67 -0.11 1.48
C ALA A 91 15.44 0.12 0.58
N ARG A 92 14.42 0.78 1.13
CA ARG A 92 13.28 1.26 0.36
C ARG A 92 13.62 2.61 -0.25
N ARG A 93 13.21 2.78 -1.50
CA ARG A 93 13.10 4.10 -2.12
C ARG A 93 12.03 4.87 -1.37
N CYS A 94 12.28 6.14 -1.07
CA CYS A 94 11.37 7.01 -0.32
C CYS A 94 11.00 8.23 -1.15
N GLY A 95 9.80 8.76 -0.91
CA GLY A 95 9.27 9.88 -1.68
C GLY A 95 8.09 10.53 -0.98
N TRP A 96 7.64 11.67 -1.50
CA TRP A 96 6.49 12.36 -0.93
C TRP A 96 5.21 11.52 -1.02
N PHE A 97 4.25 11.86 -0.16
CA PHE A 97 2.88 11.39 -0.29
C PHE A 97 2.34 11.69 -1.68
N ASP A 98 1.76 10.68 -2.34
CA ASP A 98 1.18 10.81 -3.67
C ASP A 98 -0.35 10.66 -3.60
N ALA A 99 -1.04 11.80 -3.61
CA ALA A 99 -2.50 11.85 -3.56
C ALA A 99 -3.16 11.30 -4.83
N VAL A 100 -2.48 11.34 -5.98
CA VAL A 100 -3.02 10.83 -7.25
C VAL A 100 -3.06 9.31 -7.21
N ILE A 101 -1.98 8.69 -6.74
CA ILE A 101 -1.90 7.26 -6.49
C ILE A 101 -2.91 6.84 -5.42
N LEU A 102 -3.02 7.58 -4.31
CA LEU A 102 -3.98 7.25 -3.26
C LEU A 102 -5.42 7.30 -3.78
N ARG A 103 -5.78 8.32 -4.57
CA ARG A 103 -7.12 8.41 -5.19
C ARG A 103 -7.41 7.18 -6.03
N ARG A 104 -6.45 6.72 -6.84
CA ARG A 104 -6.60 5.51 -7.65
C ARG A 104 -6.79 4.26 -6.78
N ALA A 105 -6.08 4.15 -5.67
CA ALA A 105 -6.26 3.06 -4.71
C ALA A 105 -7.65 3.11 -4.04
N ILE A 106 -8.16 4.30 -3.71
CA ILE A 106 -9.52 4.49 -3.18
C ILE A 106 -10.56 3.99 -4.18
N GLU A 107 -10.45 4.40 -5.45
CA GLU A 107 -11.39 4.03 -6.52
C GLU A 107 -11.44 2.51 -6.76
N ILE A 108 -10.29 1.84 -6.84
CA ILE A 108 -10.24 0.40 -7.15
C ILE A 108 -10.76 -0.46 -5.99
N ASN A 109 -10.52 -0.03 -4.76
CA ASN A 109 -10.85 -0.83 -3.57
C ASN A 109 -12.18 -0.42 -2.91
N SER A 110 -12.87 0.62 -3.39
CA SER A 110 -14.07 1.16 -2.73
C SER A 110 -13.83 1.47 -1.23
N ILE A 111 -12.70 2.12 -0.93
CA ILE A 111 -12.23 2.35 0.45
C ILE A 111 -13.28 3.14 1.25
N SER A 112 -13.66 2.61 2.41
CA SER A 112 -14.63 3.22 3.34
C SER A 112 -13.98 4.22 4.29
N GLY A 113 -12.70 4.03 4.63
CA GLY A 113 -11.94 4.96 5.46
C GLY A 113 -10.44 4.71 5.37
N LEU A 114 -9.65 5.68 5.85
CA LEU A 114 -8.20 5.64 5.78
C LEU A 114 -7.57 5.61 7.17
N CYS A 115 -6.57 4.76 7.34
CA CYS A 115 -5.62 4.81 8.45
C CYS A 115 -4.32 5.42 7.94
N LEU A 116 -4.02 6.65 8.37
CA LEU A 116 -2.76 7.32 8.06
C LEU A 116 -1.70 6.93 9.10
N THR A 117 -0.59 6.37 8.62
CA THR A 117 0.48 5.83 9.46
C THR A 117 1.77 6.61 9.30
N LYS A 118 2.66 6.51 10.31
CA LYS A 118 3.99 7.12 10.31
C LYS A 118 4.01 8.64 10.16
N LEU A 119 3.02 9.33 10.72
CA LEU A 119 2.95 10.79 10.69
C LEU A 119 4.12 11.42 11.48
N ASP A 120 4.56 10.78 12.56
CA ASP A 120 5.71 11.13 13.42
C ASP A 120 7.07 11.18 12.68
N VAL A 121 7.13 10.59 11.48
CA VAL A 121 8.32 10.65 10.61
C VAL A 121 8.46 12.01 9.93
N LEU A 122 7.37 12.78 9.83
CA LEU A 122 7.34 14.11 9.22
C LEU A 122 7.56 15.25 10.21
N ASP A 123 7.57 14.96 11.51
CA ASP A 123 8.07 15.87 12.55
C ASP A 123 9.59 16.07 12.44
#